data_AF-A0A3D2AIA5-F1
#
_entry.id   AF-A0A3D2AIA5-F1
#
_cell.length_a   1.000
_cell.length_b   1.000
_cell.length_c   1.000
_cell.angle_alpha   90.00
_cell.angle_beta   90.00
_cell.angle_gamma   90.00
#
_symmetry.space_group_name_H-M   'P 1'
#
loop_
_entity.id
_entity.type
_entity.pdbx_description
1 polymer ?
#
loop_
_entity_poly.entity_id
_entity_poly.type
_entity_poly.pdbx_seq_one_letter_code
_entity_poly.pdbx_strand_id
1 'polypeptide(L)' 'MPHRYIKKILAANVYDVAVETPVESARGLSTRLGNNILIKREDLQPVFSFKIRGAYNCISQLTQAQRACG' A
#
# COMPACT_ATOMS: atom_id res chain seq x y z
N MET A 1 1.28 -15.14 15.45
CA MET A 1 0.92 -13.98 16.29
C MET A 1 0.51 -12.78 15.43
N PRO A 2 -0.72 -12.75 14.88
CA PRO A 2 -1.24 -11.64 14.07
C PRO A 2 -1.09 -10.26 14.73
N HIS A 3 -1.13 -10.23 16.07
CA HIS A 3 -0.96 -9.02 16.87
C HIS A 3 0.37 -8.28 16.64
N ARG A 4 1.46 -9.00 16.30
CA ARG A 4 2.77 -8.39 16.01
C ARG A 4 2.75 -7.58 14.70
N TYR A 5 2.08 -8.09 13.67
CA TYR A 5 2.01 -7.42 12.38
C TYR A 5 1.04 -6.25 12.38
N ILE A 6 -0.08 -6.36 13.10
CA ILE A 6 -1.03 -5.23 13.25
C ILE A 6 -0.31 -4.01 13.82
N LYS A 7 0.46 -4.18 14.91
CA LYS A 7 1.26 -3.08 15.49
C LYS A 7 2.26 -2.49 14.49
N LYS A 8 2.95 -3.34 13.71
CA LYS A 8 3.89 -2.88 12.68
C LYS A 8 3.20 -2.13 11.54
N ILE A 9 2.02 -2.56 11.11
CA ILE A 9 1.24 -1.91 10.05
C ILE A 9 0.77 -0.53 10.52
N LEU A 10 0.25 -0.43 11.75
CA LEU A 10 -0.21 0.83 12.33
C LEU A 10 0.92 1.85 12.54
N ALA A 11 2.14 1.38 12.83
CA ALA A 11 3.32 2.22 13.01
C ALA A 11 4.10 2.51 11.72
N ALA A 12 3.65 2.01 10.56
CA ALA A 12 4.35 2.19 9.31
C ALA A 12 4.12 3.59 8.73
N ASN A 13 5.19 4.34 8.49
CA ASN A 13 5.14 5.69 7.92
C ASN A 13 4.99 5.66 6.39
N VAL A 14 3.96 5.01 5.88
CA VAL A 14 3.78 4.86 4.42
C VAL A 14 3.25 6.13 3.75
N TYR A 15 2.61 7.03 4.51
CA TYR A 15 1.89 8.18 3.97
C TYR A 15 2.76 9.41 3.69
N ASP A 16 4.05 9.36 4.04
CA ASP A 16 5.01 10.39 3.63
C ASP A 16 5.19 10.40 2.10
N VAL A 17 4.92 9.27 1.44
CA VAL A 17 5.08 9.09 -0.01
C VAL A 17 3.88 8.46 -0.71
N ALA A 18 2.98 7.79 0.02
CA ALA A 18 1.80 7.15 -0.54
C ALA A 18 0.51 7.88 -0.17
N VAL A 19 -0.48 7.84 -1.04
CA VAL A 19 -1.81 8.38 -0.77
C VAL A 19 -2.80 7.29 -0.36
N GLU A 20 -3.89 7.69 0.30
CA GLU A 20 -5.05 6.81 0.41
C GLU A 20 -5.79 6.79 -0.94
N THR A 21 -5.65 5.68 -1.67
CA THR A 21 -6.27 5.51 -2.98
C THR A 21 -7.76 5.19 -2.85
N PRO A 22 -8.61 5.57 -3.81
CA PRO A 22 -10.03 5.29 -3.72
C PRO A 22 -10.34 3.80 -3.85
N VAL A 23 -11.49 3.41 -3.31
CA VAL A 23 -12.15 2.12 -3.58
C VAL A 23 -13.33 2.42 -4.49
N GLU A 24 -13.27 1.96 -5.74
CA GLU A 24 -14.27 2.27 -6.76
C GLU A 24 -15.11 1.04 -7.11
N SER A 25 -16.39 1.25 -7.41
CA SER A 25 -17.26 0.18 -7.88
C SER A 25 -16.99 -0.13 -9.35
N ALA A 26 -16.68 -1.40 -9.64
CA ALA A 26 -16.56 -1.90 -11.00
C ALA A 26 -17.94 -2.29 -11.53
N ARG A 27 -18.77 -1.30 -11.90
CA ARG A 27 -20.18 -1.50 -12.29
C ARG A 27 -20.36 -2.58 -13.36
N GLY A 28 -19.57 -2.53 -14.43
CA GLY A 28 -19.67 -3.52 -15.53
C GLY A 28 -19.37 -4.95 -15.07
N LEU A 29 -18.33 -5.15 -14.27
CA LEU A 29 -18.01 -6.46 -13.68
C LEU A 29 -19.08 -6.89 -12.67
N SER A 30 -19.56 -5.96 -11.87
CA SER A 30 -20.58 -6.20 -10.86
C SER A 30 -21.87 -6.73 -11.47
N THR A 31 -22.36 -6.07 -12.53
CA THR A 31 -23.53 -6.53 -13.30
C THR A 31 -23.27 -7.89 -13.96
N ARG A 32 -22.12 -8.04 -14.62
CA ARG A 32 -21.77 -9.29 -15.33
C ARG A 32 -21.69 -10.50 -14.40
N LEU A 33 -21.20 -10.31 -13.19
CA LEU A 33 -20.95 -11.39 -12.22
C LEU A 33 -22.03 -11.48 -11.13
N GLY A 34 -23.04 -10.61 -11.15
CA GLY A 34 -24.11 -10.58 -10.15
C GLY A 34 -23.61 -10.32 -8.72
N ASN A 35 -22.52 -9.56 -8.56
CA ASN A 35 -21.83 -9.35 -7.28
C ASN A 35 -21.42 -7.89 -7.11
N ASN A 36 -21.21 -7.42 -5.87
CA ASN A 36 -20.65 -6.09 -5.62
C ASN A 36 -19.12 -6.13 -5.72
N ILE A 37 -18.58 -5.74 -6.89
CA ILE A 37 -17.14 -5.77 -7.14
C ILE A 37 -16.56 -4.38 -6.94
N LEU A 38 -15.60 -4.30 -6.02
CA LEU A 38 -14.88 -3.09 -5.65
C LEU A 38 -13.41 -3.23 -6.03
N ILE A 39 -12.81 -2.15 -6.53
CA ILE A 39 -11.39 -2.10 -6.91
C ILE A 39 -10.70 -1.05 -6.05
N LYS A 40 -9.66 -1.46 -5.32
CA LYS A 40 -8.73 -0.53 -4.65
C LYS A 40 -7.71 -0.03 -5.68
N ARG A 41 -7.75 1.26 -6.01
CA ARG A 41 -7.00 1.87 -7.11
C ARG A 41 -5.54 2.19 -6.75
N GLU A 42 -4.76 1.18 -6.37
CA GLU A 42 -3.32 1.36 -6.06
C GLU A 42 -2.46 1.76 -7.27
N ASP A 43 -3.03 1.71 -8.48
CA ASP A 43 -2.47 2.30 -9.70
C ASP A 43 -2.44 3.83 -9.65
N LEU A 44 -3.20 4.48 -8.76
CA LEU A 44 -3.20 5.93 -8.58
C LEU A 44 -2.11 6.43 -7.62
N GLN A 45 -1.23 5.56 -7.15
CA GLN A 45 -0.04 5.98 -6.42
C GLN A 45 0.92 6.76 -7.34
N PRO A 46 1.82 7.61 -6.80
CA PRO A 46 2.79 8.37 -7.60
C PRO A 46 3.70 7.52 -8.50
N VAL A 47 3.90 6.24 -8.16
CA VAL A 47 4.68 5.27 -8.95
C VAL A 47 3.81 4.20 -9.63
N PHE A 48 2.52 4.48 -9.79
CA PHE A 48 1.53 3.63 -10.45
C PHE A 48 1.38 2.20 -9.89
N SER A 49 1.82 1.96 -8.65
CA SER A 49 1.69 0.69 -7.98
C SER A 49 1.81 0.81 -6.46
N PHE A 50 1.33 -0.20 -5.74
CA PHE A 50 1.37 -0.27 -4.28
C PHE A 50 2.79 -0.39 -3.69
N LYS A 51 3.81 -0.67 -4.52
CA LYS A 51 5.17 -1.01 -4.08
C LYS A 51 5.85 0.11 -3.28
N ILE A 52 5.49 1.37 -3.53
CA ILE A 52 6.05 2.53 -2.82
C ILE A 52 5.86 2.44 -1.31
N ARG A 53 4.72 1.90 -0.84
CA ARG A 53 4.42 1.76 0.58
C ARG A 53 5.44 0.88 1.29
N GLY A 54 5.64 -0.33 0.77
CA GLY A 54 6.55 -1.33 1.36
C GLY A 54 8.01 -0.95 1.21
N ALA A 55 8.41 -0.45 0.03
CA ALA A 55 9.76 0.01 -0.23
C ALA A 55 10.16 1.14 0.74
N TYR A 56 9.30 2.15 0.88
CA TYR A 56 9.58 3.27 1.76
C TYR A 56 9.64 2.87 3.24
N ASN A 57 8.70 2.05 3.71
CA ASN A 57 8.74 1.56 5.09
C ASN A 57 10.00 0.72 5.39
N CYS A 58 10.51 -0.04 4.41
CA CYS A 58 11.77 -0.78 4.57
C CYS A 58 12.98 0.17 4.62
N ILE A 59 13.09 1.06 3.63
CA ILE A 59 14.25 1.95 3.47
C ILE A 59 14.35 2.95 4.63
N SER A 60 13.22 3.49 5.10
CA SER A 60 13.18 4.42 6.23
C SER A 60 13.70 3.81 7.54
N GLN A 61 13.62 2.49 7.70
CA GLN A 61 14.10 1.77 8.89
C GLN A 61 15.57 1.32 8.80
N LEU A 62 16.24 1.55 7.67
CA LEU A 62 17.65 1.20 7.53
C LEU A 62 18.52 2.03 8.48
N THR A 63 19.45 1.35 9.15
CA THR A 63 20.51 1.99 9.94
C THR A 63 21.45 2.81 9.05
N GLN A 64 22.20 3.73 9.65
CA GLN A 64 23.18 4.54 8.91
C GLN A 64 24.23 3.66 8.19
N ALA A 65 24.68 2.59 8.84
CA ALA A 65 25.61 1.62 8.24
C ALA A 65 24.99 0.92 7.01
N GLN A 66 23.73 0.49 7.10
CA GLN A 66 23.04 -0.15 5.97
C GLN A 66 22.81 0.82 4.80
N ARG A 67 22.45 2.08 5.09
CA ARG A 67 22.27 3.11 4.05
C ARG A 67 23.58 3.45 3.33
N ALA A 68 24.73 3.30 4.00
CA ALA A 68 26.03 3.53 3.40
C ALA A 68 26.45 2.44 2.39
N CYS A 69 25.77 1.28 2.37
CA CYS A 69 26.09 0.17 1.48
C CYS A 69 25.42 0.24 0.09
N GLY A 70 24.59 1.25 -0.19
CA GLY A 70 23.83 1.35 -1.44
C GLY A 70 22.64 0.39 -1.49
#